data_AF-A0A150GET6-F1
#
_entry.id   AF-A0A150GET6-F1
#
_cell.length_a   1.000
_cell.length_b   1.000
_cell.length_c   1.000
_cell.angle_alpha   90.00
_cell.angle_beta   90.00
_cell.angle_gamma   90.00
#
_symmetry.space_group_name_H-M   'P 1'
#
loop_
_entity.id
_entity.type
_entity.pdbx_description
1 polymer ?
#
loop_
_entity_poly.entity_id
_entity_poly.type
_entity_poly.pdbx_seq_one_letter_code
_entity_poly.pdbx_strand_id
1 'polypeptide(L)'
;MVDLKFKYPMAVAAMGMGFASIACFIWCDVLKMVPPALAVDTKFYWTRIFPVGACQGLTLFLGNQMYFYLTVAFIEMSRASLPVTTMVALWLARLETPTAAVIRAVCLTAVGCAVAAYGEVHLTLVGAMVAACNLSMESLRLVMTQYLLVGCDMHPMQSLKYIAPAATLALVTGSVFREYPLMVEHNAYRIVSRYPMYFLLAASLGLVVNVLGVIIIKLSSATTLKVLAAVRGPIVVMCGVMLFAEAVTAIEFFGYSIALVGFIWYQYALTQKAAAAAAALKQQQRAAGGA
;
A
#
# COMPACT_ATOMS: atom_id res chain seq x y z
N MET A 1 16.94 7.81 -13.27
CA MET A 1 17.44 8.33 -11.95
C MET A 1 18.59 7.50 -11.40
N VAL A 2 18.60 6.19 -11.60
CA VAL A 2 19.75 5.31 -11.29
C VAL A 2 21.02 5.78 -12.04
N ASP A 3 20.90 6.11 -13.34
CA ASP A 3 22.03 6.63 -14.14
C ASP A 3 22.52 8.02 -13.70
N LEU A 4 21.64 8.80 -13.05
CA LEU A 4 21.95 10.13 -12.50
C LEU A 4 22.56 10.04 -11.09
N LYS A 5 22.75 8.83 -10.54
CA LYS A 5 23.21 8.57 -9.16
C LYS A 5 22.43 9.33 -8.08
N PHE A 6 21.15 9.63 -8.35
CA PHE A 6 20.29 10.36 -7.43
C PHE A 6 19.70 9.38 -6.40
N LYS A 7 20.32 9.29 -5.22
CA LYS A 7 20.03 8.30 -4.17
C LYS A 7 19.08 8.84 -3.08
N TYR A 8 18.00 9.52 -3.49
CA TYR A 8 17.06 10.18 -2.56
C TYR A 8 15.62 9.74 -2.83
N PRO A 9 15.25 8.51 -2.45
CA PRO A 9 13.95 7.94 -2.81
C PRO A 9 12.75 8.63 -2.15
N MET A 10 12.88 9.25 -0.97
CA MET A 10 11.77 10.00 -0.36
C MET A 10 11.48 11.29 -1.12
N ALA A 11 12.51 12.02 -1.54
CA ALA A 11 12.35 13.22 -2.37
C ALA A 11 11.64 12.89 -3.70
N VAL A 12 12.02 11.79 -4.36
CA VAL A 12 11.38 11.35 -5.62
C VAL A 12 9.93 10.93 -5.39
N ALA A 13 9.66 10.18 -4.31
CA ALA A 13 8.30 9.78 -3.94
C ALA A 13 7.42 11.00 -3.61
N ALA A 14 7.97 11.99 -2.90
CA ALA A 14 7.29 13.25 -2.60
C ALA A 14 6.91 14.01 -3.88
N MET A 15 7.80 14.08 -4.87
CA MET A 15 7.49 14.72 -6.15
C MET A 15 6.33 14.02 -6.88
N GLY A 16 6.33 12.69 -6.92
CA GLY A 16 5.25 11.93 -7.55
C GLY A 16 3.90 12.11 -6.85
N MET A 17 3.88 12.05 -5.51
CA MET A 17 2.67 12.26 -4.71
C MET A 17 2.17 13.71 -4.78
N GLY A 18 3.08 14.69 -4.82
CA GLY A 18 2.74 16.11 -4.96
C GLY A 18 2.13 16.41 -6.33
N PHE A 19 2.71 15.84 -7.39
CA PHE A 19 2.17 15.98 -8.74
C PHE A 19 0.81 15.28 -8.89
N ALA A 20 0.64 14.10 -8.26
CA ALA A 20 -0.65 13.42 -8.16
C ALA A 20 -1.70 14.26 -7.42
N SER A 21 -1.33 14.94 -6.33
CA SER A 21 -2.23 15.85 -5.60
C SER A 21 -2.72 16.98 -6.49
N ILE A 22 -1.82 17.63 -7.24
CA ILE A 22 -2.18 18.73 -8.15
C ILE A 22 -3.11 18.23 -9.26
N ALA A 23 -2.78 17.09 -9.87
CA ALA A 23 -3.62 16.53 -10.93
C ALA A 23 -5.00 16.10 -10.41
N CYS A 24 -5.08 15.48 -9.22
CA CYS A 24 -6.36 15.13 -8.60
C CYS A 24 -7.20 16.37 -8.25
N PHE A 25 -6.55 17.47 -7.84
CA PHE A 25 -7.21 18.77 -7.64
C PHE A 25 -7.79 19.29 -8.95
N ILE A 26 -7.02 19.32 -10.04
CA ILE A 26 -7.50 19.72 -11.37
C ILE A 26 -8.66 18.81 -11.82
N TRP A 27 -8.54 17.50 -11.64
CA TRP A 27 -9.56 16.54 -12.08
C TRP A 27 -10.87 16.64 -11.31
N CYS A 28 -10.81 16.89 -10.00
CA CYS A 28 -12.02 16.98 -9.17
C CYS A 28 -12.65 18.37 -9.23
N ASP A 29 -11.84 19.43 -9.13
CA ASP A 29 -12.34 20.78 -8.86
C ASP A 29 -12.46 21.62 -10.13
N VAL A 30 -11.63 21.36 -11.16
CA VAL A 30 -11.70 22.05 -12.47
C VAL A 30 -12.58 21.28 -13.45
N LEU A 31 -12.37 19.97 -13.59
CA LEU A 31 -13.11 19.13 -14.56
C LEU A 31 -14.50 18.66 -14.06
N LYS A 32 -14.81 18.80 -12.77
CA LYS A 32 -16.10 18.42 -12.14
C LYS A 32 -16.62 17.01 -12.50
N MET A 33 -15.74 16.08 -12.87
CA MET A 33 -16.10 14.72 -13.29
C MET A 33 -16.41 13.78 -12.11
N VAL A 34 -16.37 14.28 -10.88
CA VAL A 34 -16.61 13.53 -9.65
C VAL A 34 -17.64 14.33 -8.83
N PRO A 35 -18.61 13.68 -8.15
CA PRO A 35 -19.62 14.37 -7.34
C PRO A 35 -18.98 15.36 -6.35
N PRO A 36 -19.69 16.43 -5.96
CA PRO A 36 -19.17 17.45 -5.05
C PRO A 36 -18.71 16.79 -3.74
N ALA A 37 -17.57 17.25 -3.22
CA ALA A 37 -17.00 16.71 -2.00
C ALA A 37 -17.97 16.89 -0.82
N LEU A 38 -18.05 15.88 0.05
CA LEU A 38 -18.54 16.07 1.41
C LEU A 38 -17.79 17.26 2.03
N ALA A 39 -18.46 18.18 2.70
CA ALA A 39 -17.80 19.34 3.31
C ALA A 39 -16.77 18.85 4.34
N VAL A 40 -15.50 18.80 3.95
CA VAL A 40 -14.42 18.38 4.82
C VAL A 40 -14.08 19.54 5.73
N ASP A 41 -14.48 19.42 7.00
CA ASP A 41 -14.08 20.36 8.03
C ASP A 41 -12.56 20.29 8.28
N THR A 42 -11.96 21.42 8.64
CA THR A 42 -10.51 21.53 8.92
C THR A 42 -10.10 20.58 10.03
N LYS A 43 -10.94 20.43 11.06
CA LYS A 43 -10.71 19.48 12.16
C LYS A 43 -10.75 18.02 11.68
N PHE A 44 -11.65 17.70 10.76
CA PHE A 44 -11.76 16.38 10.16
C PHE A 44 -10.51 16.04 9.34
N TYR A 45 -10.01 17.00 8.56
CA TYR A 45 -8.80 16.82 7.75
C TYR A 45 -7.59 16.46 8.63
N TRP A 46 -7.31 17.27 9.66
CA TRP A 46 -6.14 17.05 10.52
C TRP A 46 -6.24 15.80 11.41
N THR A 47 -7.45 15.46 11.85
CA THR A 47 -7.63 14.33 12.78
C THR A 47 -7.73 12.99 12.05
N ARG A 48 -8.31 12.95 10.85
CA ARG A 48 -8.64 11.69 10.16
C ARG A 48 -7.89 11.48 8.86
N ILE A 49 -7.66 12.52 8.07
CA ILE A 49 -7.04 12.40 6.74
C ILE A 49 -5.52 12.49 6.84
N PHE A 50 -5.01 13.45 7.61
CA PHE A 50 -3.57 13.65 7.78
C PHE A 50 -2.83 12.40 8.29
N PRO A 51 -3.34 11.65 9.30
CA PRO A 51 -2.70 10.41 9.74
C PRO A 51 -2.62 9.34 8.64
N VAL A 52 -3.60 9.29 7.73
CA VAL A 52 -3.57 8.36 6.58
C VAL A 52 -2.42 8.69 5.65
N GLY A 53 -2.26 9.98 5.31
CA GLY A 53 -1.15 10.45 4.49
C GLY A 53 0.20 10.23 5.19
N ALA A 54 0.29 10.48 6.49
CA ALA A 54 1.50 10.24 7.27
C ALA A 54 1.89 8.75 7.27
N CYS A 55 0.94 7.84 7.49
CA CYS A 55 1.19 6.39 7.40
C CYS A 55 1.61 5.99 5.98
N GLN A 56 1.03 6.59 4.94
CA GLN A 56 1.44 6.34 3.56
C GLN A 56 2.89 6.74 3.31
N GLY A 57 3.28 7.94 3.75
CA GLY A 57 4.66 8.41 3.64
C GLY A 57 5.64 7.53 4.41
N LEU A 58 5.25 7.12 5.63
CA LEU A 58 6.08 6.25 6.46
C LEU A 58 6.21 4.83 5.90
N THR A 59 5.15 4.26 5.32
CA THR A 59 5.25 3.00 4.57
C THR A 59 6.26 3.14 3.44
N LEU A 60 6.17 4.20 2.63
CA LEU A 60 7.09 4.37 1.49
C LEU A 60 8.54 4.49 1.97
N PHE A 61 8.79 5.24 3.03
CA PHE A 61 10.12 5.33 3.64
C PHE A 61 10.63 3.97 4.14
N LEU A 62 9.87 3.31 5.01
CA LEU A 62 10.26 2.01 5.57
C LEU A 62 10.39 0.95 4.47
N GLY A 63 9.56 1.05 3.43
CA GLY A 63 9.59 0.22 2.23
C GLY A 63 10.92 0.31 1.50
N ASN A 64 11.43 1.52 1.32
CA ASN A 64 12.74 1.74 0.74
C ASN A 64 13.87 1.29 1.68
N GLN A 65 13.69 1.45 3.00
CA GLN A 65 14.69 1.00 3.98
C GLN A 65 14.83 -0.51 4.04
N MET A 66 13.76 -1.28 3.81
CA MET A 66 13.81 -2.75 3.82
C MET A 66 14.85 -3.31 2.82
N TYR A 67 14.99 -2.70 1.64
CA TYR A 67 15.94 -3.17 0.62
C TYR A 67 17.41 -3.09 1.04
N PHE A 68 17.74 -2.32 2.08
CA PHE A 68 19.12 -2.29 2.62
C PHE A 68 19.42 -3.44 3.58
N TYR A 69 18.40 -4.11 4.09
CA TYR A 69 18.54 -5.13 5.14
C TYR A 69 18.01 -6.50 4.74
N LEU A 70 17.17 -6.58 3.70
CA LEU A 70 16.40 -7.76 3.34
C LEU A 70 16.43 -7.97 1.82
N THR A 71 16.34 -9.23 1.41
CA THR A 71 16.22 -9.66 0.01
C THR A 71 14.87 -9.25 -0.57
N VAL A 72 14.79 -9.09 -1.90
CA VAL A 72 13.54 -8.79 -2.60
C VAL A 72 12.52 -9.92 -2.38
N ALA A 73 12.98 -11.17 -2.42
CA ALA A 73 12.17 -12.34 -2.09
C ALA A 73 11.54 -12.24 -0.69
N PHE A 74 12.34 -11.93 0.34
CA PHE A 74 11.85 -11.82 1.71
C PHE A 74 10.92 -10.62 1.93
N ILE A 75 11.15 -9.51 1.25
CA ILE A 75 10.26 -8.34 1.31
C ILE A 75 8.88 -8.69 0.77
N GLU A 76 8.80 -9.31 -0.41
CA GLU A 76 7.52 -9.71 -1.00
C GLU A 76 6.85 -10.83 -0.20
N MET A 77 7.65 -11.75 0.35
CA MET A 77 7.15 -12.75 1.28
C MET A 77 6.56 -12.12 2.56
N SER A 78 7.24 -11.16 3.16
CA SER A 78 6.75 -10.44 4.33
C SER A 78 5.43 -9.73 4.01
N ARG A 79 5.26 -9.19 2.80
CA ARG A 79 3.98 -8.60 2.36
C ARG A 79 2.85 -9.61 2.23
N ALA A 80 3.13 -10.91 2.05
CA ALA A 80 2.07 -11.93 2.07
C ALA A 80 1.34 -11.98 3.43
N SER A 81 1.97 -11.49 4.51
CA SER A 81 1.36 -11.35 5.84
C SER A 81 0.55 -10.05 6.04
N LEU A 82 0.43 -9.18 5.03
CA LEU A 82 -0.41 -7.97 5.10
C LEU A 82 -1.86 -8.26 5.54
N PRO A 83 -2.54 -9.31 5.04
CA PRO A 83 -3.85 -9.71 5.54
C PRO A 83 -3.90 -9.98 7.05
N VAL A 84 -2.83 -10.52 7.61
CA VAL A 84 -2.73 -10.85 9.03
C VAL A 84 -2.79 -9.57 9.85
N THR A 85 -1.90 -8.62 9.55
CA THR A 85 -1.83 -7.34 10.29
C THR A 85 -3.05 -6.47 10.05
N THR A 86 -3.55 -6.41 8.81
CA THR A 86 -4.79 -5.68 8.49
C THR A 86 -6.02 -6.25 9.19
N MET A 87 -6.16 -7.59 9.29
CA MET A 87 -7.28 -8.19 10.03
C MET A 87 -7.20 -7.85 11.52
N VAL A 88 -6.01 -7.92 12.14
CA VAL A 88 -5.83 -7.53 13.54
C VAL A 88 -6.17 -6.05 13.74
N ALA A 89 -5.70 -5.18 12.84
CA ALA A 89 -6.00 -3.75 12.90
C ALA A 89 -7.52 -3.47 12.73
N LEU A 90 -8.20 -4.15 11.80
CA LEU A 90 -9.65 -4.04 11.60
C LEU A 90 -10.45 -4.49 12.82
N TRP A 91 -10.01 -5.58 13.44
CA TRP A 91 -10.63 -6.11 14.65
C TRP A 91 -10.46 -5.16 15.84
N LEU A 92 -9.26 -4.62 16.05
CA LEU A 92 -8.98 -3.61 17.09
C LEU A 92 -9.78 -2.32 16.86
N ALA A 93 -9.91 -1.89 15.60
CA ALA A 93 -10.71 -0.73 15.22
C ALA A 93 -12.22 -0.99 15.24
N ARG A 94 -12.66 -2.23 15.55
CA ARG A 94 -14.07 -2.67 15.55
C ARG A 94 -14.81 -2.39 14.24
N LEU A 95 -14.07 -2.38 13.13
CA LEU A 95 -14.62 -2.10 11.80
C LEU A 95 -15.22 -3.35 11.16
N GLU A 96 -14.69 -4.52 11.50
CA GLU A 96 -15.13 -5.78 10.91
C GLU A 96 -15.02 -6.94 11.90
N THR A 97 -16.03 -7.79 11.94
CA THR A 97 -15.98 -9.06 12.69
C THR A 97 -15.46 -10.17 11.76
N PRO A 98 -14.27 -10.74 12.03
CA PRO A 98 -13.73 -11.79 11.18
C PRO A 98 -14.50 -13.09 11.39
N THR A 99 -14.87 -13.74 10.28
CA THR A 99 -15.50 -15.06 10.30
C THR A 99 -14.46 -16.12 10.63
N ALA A 100 -14.84 -17.25 11.24
CA ALA A 100 -13.92 -18.33 11.57
C ALA A 100 -13.11 -18.85 10.36
N ALA A 101 -13.67 -18.79 9.14
CA ALA A 101 -12.96 -19.10 7.91
C ALA A 101 -11.79 -18.13 7.62
N VAL A 102 -11.99 -16.83 7.83
CA VAL A 102 -10.98 -15.79 7.64
C VAL A 102 -9.86 -15.93 8.66
N ILE A 103 -10.21 -16.19 9.93
CA ILE A 103 -9.23 -16.39 11.01
C ILE A 103 -8.31 -17.58 10.70
N ARG A 104 -8.88 -18.72 10.29
CA ARG A 104 -8.09 -19.92 9.94
C ARG A 104 -7.14 -19.65 8.77
N ALA A 105 -7.59 -18.96 7.73
CA ALA A 105 -6.74 -18.59 6.60
C ALA A 105 -5.59 -17.66 7.03
N VAL A 106 -5.89 -16.66 7.88
CA VAL A 106 -4.88 -15.75 8.43
C VAL A 106 -3.86 -16.48 9.31
N CYS A 107 -4.29 -17.41 10.16
CA CYS A 107 -3.38 -18.25 10.94
C CYS A 107 -2.46 -19.08 10.05
N LEU A 108 -2.99 -19.68 8.97
CA LEU A 108 -2.19 -20.44 8.01
C LEU A 108 -1.13 -19.55 7.33
N THR A 109 -1.52 -18.34 6.91
CA THR A 109 -0.58 -17.36 6.34
C THR A 109 0.51 -16.99 7.34
N ALA A 110 0.13 -16.72 8.60
CA ALA A 110 1.08 -16.36 9.65
C ALA A 110 2.09 -17.49 9.94
N VAL A 111 1.64 -18.75 9.97
CA VAL A 111 2.52 -19.92 10.13
C VAL A 111 3.49 -20.03 8.96
N GLY A 112 3.01 -19.92 7.71
CA GLY A 112 3.89 -19.95 6.53
C GLY A 112 4.94 -18.83 6.56
N CYS A 113 4.54 -17.62 6.94
CA CYS A 113 5.45 -16.49 7.10
C CYS A 113 6.50 -16.72 8.18
N ALA A 114 6.11 -17.30 9.32
CA ALA A 114 7.06 -17.63 10.39
C ALA A 114 8.06 -18.71 9.97
N VAL A 115 7.60 -19.76 9.28
CA VAL A 115 8.46 -20.84 8.78
C VAL A 115 9.50 -20.31 7.80
N ALA A 116 9.12 -19.40 6.91
CA ALA A 116 10.10 -18.89 5.97
C ALA A 116 11.02 -17.82 6.55
N ALA A 117 10.54 -17.02 7.51
CA ALA A 117 11.42 -16.13 8.27
C ALA A 117 12.49 -16.92 9.03
N TYR A 118 12.18 -18.14 9.48
CA TYR A 118 13.17 -19.04 10.05
C TYR A 118 14.19 -19.56 9.02
N GLY A 119 13.79 -19.67 7.76
CA GLY A 119 14.64 -20.15 6.66
C GLY A 119 15.48 -19.07 5.98
N GLU A 120 15.25 -17.78 6.24
CA GLU A 120 15.96 -16.68 5.58
C GLU A 120 17.37 -16.49 6.17
N VAL A 121 18.38 -16.53 5.31
CA VAL A 121 19.80 -16.46 5.70
C VAL A 121 20.25 -15.04 6.00
N HIS A 122 19.66 -14.04 5.33
CA HIS A 122 20.03 -12.63 5.46
C HIS A 122 19.17 -11.88 6.48
N LEU A 123 18.39 -12.59 7.29
CA LEU A 123 17.48 -11.96 8.24
C LEU A 123 18.26 -11.31 9.38
N THR A 124 18.31 -9.97 9.35
CA THR A 124 18.81 -9.18 10.48
C THR A 124 17.65 -8.74 11.38
N LEU A 125 17.89 -8.63 12.69
CA LEU A 125 16.87 -8.13 13.63
C LEU A 125 16.38 -6.72 13.24
N VAL A 126 17.29 -5.86 12.77
CA VAL A 126 16.97 -4.52 12.27
C VAL A 126 16.05 -4.61 11.05
N GLY A 127 16.39 -5.45 10.06
CA GLY A 127 15.54 -5.69 8.89
C GLY A 127 14.14 -6.19 9.28
N ALA A 128 14.07 -7.17 10.19
CA ALA A 128 12.81 -7.70 10.69
C ALA A 128 11.95 -6.61 11.38
N MET A 129 12.55 -5.75 12.22
CA MET A 129 11.84 -4.64 12.85
C MET A 129 11.35 -3.60 11.83
N VAL A 130 12.18 -3.26 10.83
CA VAL A 130 11.79 -2.33 9.75
C VAL A 130 10.63 -2.90 8.93
N ALA A 131 10.67 -4.20 8.62
CA ALA A 131 9.59 -4.90 7.92
C ALA A 131 8.30 -4.95 8.75
N ALA A 132 8.38 -5.28 10.04
CA ALA A 132 7.23 -5.28 10.93
C ALA A 132 6.59 -3.89 11.06
N CYS A 133 7.41 -2.84 11.20
CA CYS A 133 6.94 -1.46 11.21
C CYS A 133 6.31 -1.06 9.87
N ASN A 134 6.93 -1.42 8.75
CA ASN A 134 6.37 -1.16 7.42
C ASN A 134 4.98 -1.79 7.26
N LEU A 135 4.88 -3.07 7.60
CA LEU A 135 3.65 -3.86 7.53
C LEU A 135 2.56 -3.29 8.44
N SER A 136 2.94 -2.81 9.63
CA SER A 136 2.01 -2.19 10.57
C SER A 136 1.48 -0.86 10.04
N MET A 137 2.36 0.02 9.54
CA MET A 137 1.95 1.31 8.96
C MET A 137 1.10 1.13 7.70
N GLU A 138 1.45 0.15 6.87
CA GLU A 138 0.67 -0.23 5.69
C GLU A 138 -0.73 -0.68 6.10
N SER A 139 -0.82 -1.54 7.10
CA SER A 139 -2.10 -2.03 7.59
C SER A 139 -2.96 -0.91 8.18
N LEU A 140 -2.37 -0.03 8.98
CA LEU A 140 -3.06 1.10 9.57
C LEU A 140 -3.57 2.07 8.50
N ARG A 141 -2.76 2.36 7.47
CA ARG A 141 -3.18 3.17 6.32
C ARG A 141 -4.38 2.55 5.62
N LEU A 142 -4.35 1.23 5.36
CA LEU A 142 -5.43 0.51 4.70
C LEU A 142 -6.73 0.57 5.53
N VAL A 143 -6.66 0.35 6.84
CA VAL A 143 -7.82 0.43 7.73
C VAL A 143 -8.40 1.84 7.81
N MET A 144 -7.55 2.88 7.96
CA MET A 144 -8.02 4.26 7.98
C MET A 144 -8.61 4.70 6.64
N THR A 145 -8.04 4.24 5.53
CA THR A 145 -8.59 4.48 4.19
C THR A 145 -9.95 3.78 4.03
N GLN A 146 -10.07 2.52 4.46
CA GLN A 146 -11.35 1.79 4.44
C GLN A 146 -12.41 2.49 5.28
N TYR A 147 -12.05 2.99 6.46
CA TYR A 147 -12.95 3.80 7.28
C TYR A 147 -13.43 5.06 6.54
N LEU A 148 -12.54 5.74 5.81
CA LEU A 148 -12.88 6.94 5.05
C LEU A 148 -13.81 6.63 3.86
N LEU A 149 -13.55 5.55 3.13
CA LEU A 149 -14.36 5.16 1.97
C LEU A 149 -15.73 4.63 2.38
N VAL A 150 -15.79 3.70 3.36
CA VAL A 150 -17.02 3.00 3.73
C VAL A 150 -17.77 3.72 4.84
N GLY A 151 -17.06 4.24 5.85
CA GLY A 151 -17.66 4.88 7.02
C GLY A 151 -18.06 6.35 6.78
N CYS A 152 -17.44 7.02 5.81
CA CYS A 152 -17.77 8.41 5.45
C CYS A 152 -18.31 8.56 4.02
N ASP A 153 -18.58 7.45 3.33
CA ASP A 153 -19.10 7.38 1.95
C ASP A 153 -18.31 8.24 0.95
N MET A 154 -16.98 8.33 1.13
CA MET A 154 -16.12 9.13 0.27
C MET A 154 -15.76 8.37 -0.99
N HIS A 155 -15.93 9.03 -2.14
CA HIS A 155 -15.54 8.45 -3.43
C HIS A 155 -13.99 8.27 -3.49
N PRO A 156 -13.45 7.16 -4.02
CA PRO A 156 -12.01 6.84 -3.99
C PRO A 156 -11.08 7.92 -4.57
N MET A 157 -11.51 8.61 -5.64
CA MET A 157 -10.75 9.74 -6.20
C MET A 157 -10.69 10.93 -5.24
N GLN A 158 -11.78 11.20 -4.50
CA GLN A 158 -11.80 12.29 -3.52
C GLN A 158 -10.90 11.94 -2.34
N SER A 159 -10.94 10.70 -1.84
CA SER A 159 -10.01 10.28 -0.78
C SER A 159 -8.55 10.44 -1.20
N LEU A 160 -8.20 10.13 -2.46
CA LEU A 160 -6.85 10.35 -2.96
C LEU A 160 -6.48 11.84 -3.02
N LYS A 161 -7.41 12.72 -3.44
CA LYS A 161 -7.20 14.18 -3.44
C LYS A 161 -6.82 14.70 -2.06
N TYR A 162 -7.41 14.17 -0.99
CA TYR A 162 -7.13 14.62 0.37
C TYR A 162 -5.94 13.90 1.02
N ILE A 163 -5.67 12.64 0.69
CA ILE A 163 -4.55 11.87 1.25
C ILE A 163 -3.22 12.24 0.58
N ALA A 164 -3.20 12.45 -0.73
CA ALA A 164 -1.98 12.74 -1.50
C ALA A 164 -1.18 13.97 -1.00
N PRO A 165 -1.79 15.13 -0.66
CA PRO A 165 -1.03 16.27 -0.12
C PRO A 165 -0.49 15.97 1.28
N ALA A 166 -1.26 15.28 2.14
CA ALA A 166 -0.77 14.87 3.46
C ALA A 166 0.41 13.89 3.36
N ALA A 167 0.35 12.93 2.42
CA ALA A 167 1.45 12.02 2.15
C ALA A 167 2.68 12.75 1.59
N THR A 168 2.48 13.73 0.72
CA THR A 168 3.56 14.59 0.21
C THR A 168 4.23 15.35 1.34
N LEU A 169 3.46 15.97 2.25
CA LEU A 169 4.01 16.67 3.41
C LEU A 169 4.81 15.73 4.32
N ALA A 170 4.29 14.53 4.59
CA ALA A 170 5.01 13.54 5.39
C ALA A 170 6.32 13.10 4.74
N LEU A 171 6.32 12.85 3.43
CA LEU A 171 7.52 12.48 2.66
C LEU A 171 8.53 13.62 2.56
N VAL A 172 8.08 14.86 2.32
CA VAL A 172 8.95 16.05 2.31
C VAL A 172 9.57 16.24 3.68
N THR A 173 8.78 16.12 4.75
CA THR A 173 9.29 16.24 6.13
C THR A 173 10.35 15.17 6.40
N GLY A 174 10.08 13.91 6.05
CA GLY A 174 11.06 12.82 6.17
C GLY A 174 12.32 13.05 5.34
N SER A 175 12.16 13.55 4.11
CA SER A 175 13.27 13.92 3.22
C SER A 175 14.11 15.07 3.79
N VAL A 176 13.48 16.08 4.39
CA VAL A 176 14.20 17.20 5.04
C VAL A 176 15.04 16.73 6.23
N PHE A 177 14.56 15.79 7.04
CA PHE A 177 15.33 15.31 8.19
C PHE A 177 16.48 14.36 7.81
N ARG A 178 16.32 13.56 6.75
CA ARG A 178 17.27 12.48 6.40
C ARG A 178 18.08 12.76 5.14
N GLU A 179 17.40 13.13 4.06
CA GLU A 179 18.00 13.25 2.73
C GLU A 179 18.58 14.65 2.49
N TYR A 180 17.94 15.71 2.98
CA TYR A 180 18.41 17.09 2.80
C TYR A 180 19.86 17.35 3.22
N PRO A 181 20.36 16.92 4.41
CA PRO A 181 21.77 17.15 4.76
C PRO A 181 22.72 16.48 3.75
N LEU A 182 22.38 15.27 3.30
CA LEU A 182 23.14 14.53 2.28
C LEU A 182 23.01 15.19 0.90
N MET A 183 21.86 15.76 0.55
CA MET A 183 21.64 16.48 -0.71
C MET A 183 22.46 17.76 -0.78
N VAL A 184 22.60 18.48 0.35
CA VAL A 184 23.46 19.67 0.46
C VAL A 184 24.93 19.28 0.31
N GLU A 185 25.39 18.27 1.05
CA GLU A 185 26.77 17.78 1.01
C GLU A 185 27.19 17.32 -0.39
N HIS A 186 26.33 16.56 -1.07
CA HIS A 186 26.60 16.05 -2.42
C HIS A 186 26.26 17.03 -3.54
N ASN A 187 25.90 18.29 -3.23
CA ASN A 187 25.45 19.28 -4.21
C ASN A 187 24.37 18.75 -5.17
N ALA A 188 23.44 17.93 -4.65
CA ALA A 188 22.41 17.27 -5.44
C ALA A 188 21.47 18.29 -6.13
N TYR A 189 21.34 19.51 -5.59
CA TYR A 189 20.63 20.63 -6.21
C TYR A 189 21.14 20.95 -7.61
N ARG A 190 22.45 20.81 -7.86
CA ARG A 190 23.03 21.05 -9.18
C ARG A 190 22.58 20.00 -10.20
N ILE A 191 22.30 18.77 -9.76
CA ILE A 191 21.79 17.70 -10.63
C ILE A 191 20.32 17.99 -10.98
N VAL A 192 19.53 18.44 -10.00
CA VAL A 192 18.12 18.85 -10.21
C VAL A 192 18.03 20.02 -11.19
N SER A 193 18.80 21.09 -10.96
CA SER A 193 18.80 22.27 -11.82
C SER A 193 19.37 22.03 -13.22
N ARG A 194 20.29 21.06 -13.36
CA ARG A 194 20.90 20.72 -14.66
C ARG A 194 20.03 19.78 -15.51
N TYR A 195 19.18 18.98 -14.87
CA TYR A 195 18.34 17.99 -15.54
C TYR A 195 16.85 18.07 -15.14
N PRO A 196 16.23 19.26 -15.14
CA PRO A 196 14.86 19.45 -14.65
C PRO A 196 13.84 18.57 -15.38
N MET A 197 14.07 18.31 -16.68
CA MET A 197 13.20 17.46 -17.50
C MET A 197 13.12 16.02 -16.98
N TYR A 198 14.22 15.45 -16.47
CA TYR A 198 14.21 14.08 -15.92
C TYR A 198 13.43 13.98 -14.61
N PHE A 199 13.48 15.02 -13.78
CA PHE A 199 12.69 15.10 -12.55
C PHE A 199 11.22 15.32 -12.86
N LEU A 200 10.89 16.15 -13.86
CA LEU A 200 9.52 16.33 -14.34
C LEU A 200 8.96 15.02 -14.91
N LEU A 201 9.75 14.27 -15.67
CA LEU A 201 9.36 12.96 -16.20
C LEU A 201 9.16 11.93 -15.07
N ALA A 202 10.01 11.92 -14.05
CA ALA A 202 9.82 11.04 -12.91
C ALA A 202 8.55 11.39 -12.11
N ALA A 203 8.28 12.69 -11.92
CA ALA A 203 7.05 13.15 -11.29
C ALA A 203 5.81 12.80 -12.13
N SER A 204 5.88 12.94 -13.46
CA SER A 204 4.77 12.59 -14.36
C SER A 204 4.52 11.08 -14.39
N LEU A 205 5.56 10.25 -14.36
CA LEU A 205 5.42 8.79 -14.18
C LEU A 205 4.76 8.45 -12.84
N GLY A 206 5.14 9.15 -11.76
CA GLY A 206 4.48 9.01 -10.46
C GLY A 206 2.99 9.33 -10.52
N LEU A 207 2.62 10.39 -11.24
CA LEU A 207 1.22 10.72 -11.53
C LEU A 207 0.52 9.62 -12.32
N VAL A 208 1.12 9.15 -13.41
CA VAL A 208 0.56 8.09 -14.26
C VAL A 208 0.29 6.84 -13.43
N VAL A 209 1.21 6.43 -12.55
CA VAL A 209 1.02 5.28 -11.65
C VAL A 209 -0.16 5.49 -10.70
N ASN A 210 -0.28 6.68 -10.09
CA ASN A 210 -1.40 6.98 -9.18
C ASN A 210 -2.75 7.01 -9.90
N VAL A 211 -2.82 7.68 -11.06
CA VAL A 211 -4.05 7.78 -11.86
C VAL A 211 -4.45 6.42 -12.42
N LEU A 212 -3.51 5.68 -13.01
CA LEU A 212 -3.74 4.30 -13.46
C LEU A 212 -4.19 3.42 -12.30
N GLY A 213 -3.61 3.57 -11.11
CA GLY A 213 -4.03 2.84 -9.92
C GLY A 213 -5.53 3.01 -9.64
N VAL A 214 -6.03 4.24 -9.65
CA VAL A 214 -7.46 4.47 -9.41
C VAL A 214 -8.34 4.09 -10.61
N ILE A 215 -7.86 4.29 -11.85
CA ILE A 215 -8.58 3.82 -13.05
C ILE A 215 -8.71 2.30 -13.04
N ILE A 216 -7.65 1.58 -12.69
CA ILE A 216 -7.66 0.12 -12.57
C ILE A 216 -8.65 -0.32 -11.50
N ILE A 217 -8.71 0.37 -10.35
CA ILE A 217 -9.71 0.10 -9.31
C ILE A 217 -11.15 0.33 -9.84
N LYS A 218 -11.36 1.36 -10.66
CA LYS A 218 -12.68 1.69 -11.21
C LYS A 218 -13.13 0.75 -12.34
N LEU A 219 -12.22 0.38 -13.24
CA LEU A 219 -12.52 -0.38 -14.46
C LEU A 219 -12.38 -1.89 -14.26
N SER A 220 -11.61 -2.34 -13.27
CA SER A 220 -11.42 -3.76 -13.02
C SER A 220 -12.50 -4.29 -12.09
N SER A 221 -12.92 -5.54 -12.35
CA SER A 221 -13.71 -6.26 -11.36
C SER A 221 -12.89 -6.49 -10.09
N ALA A 222 -13.56 -6.51 -8.94
CA ALA A 222 -12.92 -6.88 -7.67
C ALA A 222 -12.22 -8.24 -7.75
N THR A 223 -12.73 -9.16 -8.58
CA THR A 223 -12.14 -10.48 -8.82
C THR A 223 -10.82 -10.38 -9.59
N THR A 224 -10.74 -9.56 -10.64
CA THR A 224 -9.52 -9.35 -11.43
C THR A 224 -8.39 -8.79 -10.57
N LEU A 225 -8.70 -7.81 -9.71
CA LEU A 225 -7.72 -7.22 -8.79
C LEU A 225 -7.19 -8.24 -7.78
N LYS A 226 -8.04 -9.16 -7.30
CA LYS A 226 -7.64 -10.23 -6.38
C LYS A 226 -6.70 -11.23 -7.04
N VAL A 227 -7.01 -11.65 -8.26
CA VAL A 227 -6.14 -12.57 -9.03
C VAL A 227 -4.80 -11.90 -9.33
N LEU A 228 -4.82 -10.65 -9.78
CA LEU A 228 -3.60 -9.89 -10.04
C LEU A 228 -2.74 -9.75 -8.77
N ALA A 229 -3.35 -9.47 -7.63
CA ALA A 229 -2.65 -9.40 -6.34
C ALA A 229 -2.05 -10.76 -5.93
N ALA A 230 -2.77 -11.86 -6.17
CA ALA A 230 -2.30 -13.21 -5.86
C ALA A 230 -1.11 -13.64 -6.74
N VAL A 231 -1.11 -13.25 -8.01
CA VAL A 231 -0.05 -13.63 -8.97
C VAL A 231 1.17 -12.71 -8.88
N ARG A 232 0.97 -11.42 -8.56
CA ARG A 232 2.04 -10.43 -8.44
C ARG A 232 3.15 -10.90 -7.48
N GLY A 233 2.79 -11.35 -6.28
CA GLY A 233 3.76 -11.73 -5.25
C GLY A 233 4.75 -12.79 -5.75
N PRO A 234 4.28 -13.99 -6.15
CA PRO A 234 5.14 -15.06 -6.64
C PRO A 234 6.00 -14.66 -7.83
N ILE A 235 5.47 -13.86 -8.77
CA ILE A 235 6.27 -13.37 -9.91
C ILE A 235 7.43 -12.50 -9.44
N VAL A 236 7.19 -11.55 -8.52
CA VAL A 236 8.26 -10.68 -8.03
C VAL A 236 9.31 -11.48 -7.26
N VAL A 237 8.89 -12.50 -6.49
CA VAL A 237 9.82 -13.41 -5.81
C VAL A 237 10.67 -14.18 -6.84
N MET A 238 10.06 -14.78 -7.86
CA MET A 238 10.79 -15.50 -8.92
C MET A 238 11.78 -14.58 -9.65
N CYS A 239 11.36 -13.35 -9.98
CA CYS A 239 12.25 -12.34 -10.56
C CYS A 239 13.38 -11.95 -9.58
N GLY A 240 13.09 -11.85 -8.28
CA GLY A 240 14.07 -11.61 -7.23
C GLY A 240 15.20 -12.64 -7.25
N VAL A 241 14.82 -13.92 -7.20
CA VAL A 241 15.74 -15.06 -7.24
C VAL A 241 16.54 -15.09 -8.55
N MET A 242 15.89 -14.92 -9.70
CA MET A 242 16.55 -15.03 -11.01
C MET A 242 17.47 -13.85 -11.32
N LEU A 243 17.06 -12.62 -11.01
CA LEU A 243 17.80 -11.40 -11.38
C LEU A 243 18.86 -11.02 -10.35
N PHE A 244 18.61 -11.24 -9.06
CA PHE A 244 19.52 -10.86 -7.98
C PHE A 244 20.32 -12.05 -7.43
N ALA A 245 20.13 -13.26 -7.99
CA ALA A 245 20.79 -14.50 -7.57
C ALA A 245 20.64 -14.75 -6.06
N GLU A 246 19.47 -14.43 -5.51
CA GLU A 246 19.18 -14.57 -4.08
C GLU A 246 19.16 -16.05 -3.69
N ALA A 247 19.88 -16.39 -2.62
CA ALA A 247 19.92 -17.75 -2.09
C ALA A 247 18.68 -18.02 -1.22
N VAL A 248 17.64 -18.58 -1.83
CA VAL A 248 16.42 -19.00 -1.14
C VAL A 248 16.59 -20.42 -0.61
N THR A 249 16.38 -20.61 0.70
CA THR A 249 16.49 -21.96 1.29
C THR A 249 15.27 -22.81 1.00
N ALA A 250 15.42 -24.14 1.07
CA ALA A 250 14.29 -25.06 0.89
C ALA A 250 13.18 -24.82 1.94
N ILE A 251 13.57 -24.44 3.17
CA ILE A 251 12.65 -24.13 4.27
C ILE A 251 11.89 -22.83 3.96
N GLU A 252 12.59 -21.81 3.47
CA GLU A 252 12.01 -20.54 3.06
C GLU A 252 10.96 -20.73 1.95
N PHE A 253 11.32 -21.47 0.89
CA PHE A 253 10.41 -21.78 -0.21
C PHE A 253 9.17 -22.56 0.26
N PHE A 254 9.36 -23.53 1.16
CA PHE A 254 8.26 -24.29 1.74
C PHE A 254 7.33 -23.41 2.59
N GLY A 255 7.88 -22.57 3.46
CA GLY A 255 7.12 -21.59 4.25
C GLY A 255 6.35 -20.61 3.36
N TYR A 256 6.96 -20.13 2.28
CA TYR A 256 6.31 -19.24 1.32
C TYR A 256 5.12 -19.92 0.62
N SER A 257 5.28 -21.18 0.23
CA SER A 257 4.21 -21.96 -0.39
C SER A 257 3.00 -22.09 0.55
N ILE A 258 3.24 -22.35 1.85
CA ILE A 258 2.18 -22.37 2.87
C ILE A 258 1.54 -20.98 3.02
N ALA A 259 2.34 -19.92 3.09
CA ALA A 259 1.84 -18.56 3.22
C ALA A 259 0.97 -18.15 2.03
N LEU A 260 1.34 -18.55 0.82
CA LEU A 260 0.60 -18.28 -0.41
C LEU A 260 -0.74 -19.03 -0.43
N VAL A 261 -0.76 -20.31 -0.01
CA VAL A 261 -2.01 -21.07 0.13
C VAL A 261 -2.94 -20.41 1.15
N GLY A 262 -2.40 -19.98 2.30
CA GLY A 262 -3.15 -19.21 3.30
C GLY A 262 -3.70 -17.89 2.74
N PHE A 263 -2.90 -17.15 1.98
CA PHE A 263 -3.31 -15.91 1.33
C PHE A 263 -4.43 -16.12 0.31
N ILE A 264 -4.33 -17.15 -0.54
CA ILE A 264 -5.35 -17.49 -1.53
C ILE A 264 -6.66 -17.88 -0.81
N TRP A 265 -6.56 -18.71 0.23
CA TRP A 265 -7.73 -19.07 1.03
C TRP A 265 -8.34 -17.84 1.72
N TYR A 266 -7.53 -16.92 2.23
CA TYR A 266 -8.01 -15.67 2.81
C TYR A 266 -8.82 -14.85 1.79
N GLN A 267 -8.30 -14.67 0.58
CA GLN A 267 -9.01 -13.96 -0.49
C GLN A 267 -10.33 -14.63 -0.85
N TYR A 268 -10.35 -15.97 -0.90
CA TYR A 268 -11.55 -16.77 -1.16
C TYR A 268 -12.59 -16.67 -0.02
N ALA A 269 -12.16 -16.69 1.24
CA ALA A 269 -13.06 -16.49 2.37
C ALA A 269 -13.70 -15.08 2.33
N LEU A 270 -12.92 -14.08 1.91
CA LEU A 270 -13.39 -12.69 1.80
C LEU A 270 -14.38 -12.50 0.65
N THR A 271 -14.18 -13.16 -0.50
CA THR A 271 -15.17 -13.15 -1.60
C THR A 271 -16.47 -13.81 -1.18
N GLN A 272 -16.43 -14.95 -0.49
CA GLN A 272 -17.64 -15.60 0.01
C GLN A 272 -18.39 -14.71 0.99
N LYS A 273 -17.69 -14.06 1.94
CA LYS A 273 -18.30 -13.13 2.89
C LYS A 273 -18.99 -11.97 2.17
N ALA A 274 -18.33 -11.36 1.18
CA ALA A 274 -18.91 -10.27 0.38
C ALA A 274 -20.13 -10.73 -0.43
N ALA A 275 -20.09 -11.93 -1.02
CA ALA A 275 -21.19 -12.50 -1.78
C ALA A 275 -22.41 -12.80 -0.89
N ALA A 276 -22.19 -13.36 0.31
CA ALA A 276 -23.24 -13.61 1.29
C ALA A 276 -23.91 -12.31 1.77
N ALA A 277 -23.11 -11.27 2.05
CA ALA A 277 -23.63 -9.95 2.42
C ALA A 277 -24.48 -9.33 1.30
N ALA A 278 -24.02 -9.41 0.04
CA ALA A 278 -24.79 -8.91 -1.10
C ALA A 278 -26.10 -9.69 -1.33
N ALA A 279 -26.11 -11.01 -1.09
CA ALA A 279 -27.30 -11.83 -1.19
C ALA A 279 -28.34 -11.48 -0.10
N ALA A 280 -27.90 -11.27 1.14
CA ALA A 280 -28.76 -10.84 2.25
C ALA A 280 -29.40 -9.47 1.97
N LEU A 281 -28.62 -8.52 1.41
CA LEU A 281 -29.10 -7.19 1.07
C LEU A 281 -30.15 -7.22 -0.05
N LYS A 282 -29.97 -8.07 -1.06
CA LYS A 282 -30.98 -8.32 -2.12
C LYS A 282 -32.27 -8.94 -1.56
N GLN A 283 -32.17 -9.83 -0.57
CA GLN A 283 -33.35 -10.42 0.09
C GLN A 283 -34.11 -9.36 0.90
N GLN A 284 -33.42 -8.49 1.63
CA GLN A 284 -34.05 -7.37 2.34
C GLN A 284 -34.74 -6.38 1.40
N GLN A 285 -34.11 -6.03 0.27
CA GLN A 285 -34.72 -5.15 -0.73
C GLN A 285 -35.97 -5.77 -1.38
N ARG A 286 -35.95 -7.09 -1.65
CA ARG A 286 -37.12 -7.81 -2.17
C ARG A 286 -38.27 -7.88 -1.16
N ALA A 287 -37.96 -8.02 0.13
CA ALA A 287 -38.97 -8.00 1.19
C ALA A 287 -39.58 -6.59 1.42
N ALA A 288 -38.79 -5.53 1.22
CA ALA A 288 -39.24 -4.15 1.39
C ALA A 288 -39.99 -3.57 0.17
N GLY A 289 -39.72 -4.04 -1.05
CA GLY A 289 -40.40 -3.60 -2.27
C GLY A 289 -41.67 -4.37 -2.63
N GLY A 290 -42.08 -5.33 -1.80
CA GLY A 290 -43.30 -6.13 -1.97
C GLY A 290 -44.46 -5.73 -1.05
N ALA A 291 -44.33 -4.60 -0.34
CA ALA A 291 -45.36 -3.97 0.49
C ALA A 291 -45.81 -2.65 -0.17
#